data_AF-A0A2N0NUM8-F1
#
_entry.id   AF-A0A2N0NUM8-F1
#
_cell.length_a   1.000
_cell.length_b   1.000
_cell.length_c   1.000
_cell.angle_alpha   90.00
_cell.angle_beta   90.00
_cell.angle_gamma   90.00
#
_symmetry.space_group_name_H-M   'P 1'
#
loop_
_entity.id
_entity.type
_entity.pdbx_description
1 polymer ?
#
loop_
_entity_poly.entity_id
_entity_poly.type
_entity_poly.pdbx_seq_one_letter_code
_entity_poly.pdbx_strand_id
1 'polypeptide(L)'
;MIHYIIYKNFDLIYRGSRERINNDSFKEKCVASLVLIKVKNSEKIFGGYSSIGFNTISNDLLNFSYNDKFLFYYSTDNFIFSFENSEDTSNMKMSRVINYSKAVLDYDHSGFNFGRGSLFMKDQKLYVNNCYVYINLYKELYI
;
A
#
# COMPACT_ATOMS: atom_id res chain seq x y z
N MET A 1 -17.83 26.81 3.86
CA MET A 1 -16.83 25.77 3.50
C MET A 1 -17.42 24.96 2.36
N ILE A 2 -16.79 24.97 1.20
CA ILE A 2 -17.29 24.27 0.01
C ILE A 2 -16.58 22.92 -0.06
N HIS A 3 -17.34 21.82 -0.06
CA HIS A 3 -16.83 20.49 -0.31
C HIS A 3 -17.04 20.15 -1.79
N TYR A 4 -15.94 20.01 -2.54
CA TYR A 4 -16.00 19.40 -3.86
C TYR A 4 -15.84 17.89 -3.70
N ILE A 5 -16.82 17.13 -4.19
CA ILE A 5 -16.68 15.69 -4.39
C ILE A 5 -16.47 15.49 -5.89
N ILE A 6 -15.23 15.16 -6.27
CA ILE A 6 -14.88 14.85 -7.65
C ILE A 6 -15.02 13.34 -7.82
N TYR A 7 -15.95 12.91 -8.67
CA TYR A 7 -16.10 11.50 -9.03
C TYR A 7 -15.06 11.13 -10.09
N LYS A 8 -14.32 10.05 -9.83
CA LYS A 8 -13.38 9.46 -10.79
C LYS A 8 -13.82 8.02 -11.06
N ASN A 9 -13.77 7.61 -12.33
CA ASN A 9 -14.01 6.21 -12.69
C ASN A 9 -12.82 5.36 -12.25
N PHE A 10 -13.11 4.19 -11.67
CA PHE A 10 -12.09 3.19 -11.34
C PHE A 10 -12.07 2.13 -12.43
N ASP A 11 -10.94 2.06 -13.13
CA ASP A 11 -10.68 0.96 -14.06
C ASP A 11 -9.99 -0.19 -13.32
N LEU A 12 -10.52 -1.40 -13.47
CA LEU A 12 -9.86 -2.60 -12.96
C LEU A 12 -8.67 -2.95 -13.86
N ILE A 13 -7.49 -2.47 -13.49
CA ILE A 13 -6.26 -2.65 -14.28
C ILE A 13 -5.52 -3.96 -14.00
N TYR A 14 -5.73 -4.57 -12.83
CA TYR A 14 -5.07 -5.81 -12.43
C TYR A 14 -5.98 -6.67 -11.54
N ARG A 15 -6.06 -7.97 -11.83
CA ARG A 15 -6.77 -8.93 -10.99
C ARG A 15 -5.98 -10.23 -10.88
N GLY A 16 -5.44 -10.50 -9.69
CA GLY A 16 -4.61 -11.69 -9.44
C GLY A 16 -5.29 -13.03 -9.78
N SER A 17 -6.62 -13.12 -9.69
CA SER A 17 -7.36 -14.33 -10.09
C SER A 17 -7.47 -14.54 -11.61
N ARG A 18 -7.21 -13.50 -12.42
CA ARG A 18 -7.20 -13.58 -13.90
C ARG A 18 -5.78 -13.66 -14.44
N GLU A 19 -4.85 -12.93 -13.83
CA GLU A 19 -3.50 -12.73 -14.37
C GLU A 19 -2.41 -13.52 -13.65
N ARG A 20 -2.79 -14.30 -12.61
CA ARG A 20 -1.90 -14.87 -11.59
C ARG A 20 -1.20 -13.76 -10.78
N ILE A 21 -1.09 -13.94 -9.46
CA ILE A 21 -0.41 -12.97 -8.60
C ILE A 21 1.08 -12.98 -8.95
N ASN A 22 1.58 -11.86 -9.47
CA ASN A 22 2.97 -11.64 -9.84
C ASN A 22 3.32 -10.17 -9.59
N ASN A 23 4.46 -9.93 -8.95
CA ASN A 23 4.83 -8.61 -8.46
C ASN A 23 5.25 -7.67 -9.61
N ASP A 24 5.91 -8.20 -10.63
CA ASP A 24 6.41 -7.40 -11.76
C ASP A 24 5.23 -6.91 -12.63
N SER A 25 4.34 -7.82 -13.05
CA SER A 25 3.17 -7.45 -13.85
C SER A 25 2.16 -6.59 -13.09
N PHE A 26 2.09 -6.74 -11.76
CA PHE A 26 1.34 -5.83 -10.90
C PHE A 26 1.95 -4.42 -10.91
N LYS A 27 3.26 -4.31 -10.67
CA LYS A 27 3.97 -3.04 -10.62
C LYS A 27 3.89 -2.28 -11.93
N GLU A 28 4.11 -2.94 -13.07
CA GLU A 28 4.07 -2.31 -14.40
C GLU A 28 2.76 -1.56 -14.68
N LYS A 29 1.64 -2.03 -14.12
CA LYS A 29 0.32 -1.42 -14.31
C LYS A 29 -0.02 -0.40 -13.24
N CYS A 30 0.54 -0.53 -12.05
CA CYS A 30 0.16 0.27 -10.90
C CYS A 30 0.89 1.61 -10.83
N VAL A 31 0.38 2.60 -11.55
CA VAL A 31 0.63 4.04 -11.31
C VAL A 31 -0.26 4.48 -10.13
N ALA A 32 -0.99 5.60 -10.19
CA ALA A 32 -1.91 6.01 -9.13
C ALA A 32 -3.06 5.00 -8.96
N SER A 33 -2.97 4.13 -7.95
CA SER A 33 -3.78 2.91 -7.87
C SER A 33 -4.33 2.67 -6.48
N LEU A 34 -5.58 2.20 -6.45
CA LEU A 34 -6.22 1.62 -5.27
C LEU A 34 -5.99 0.10 -5.29
N VAL A 35 -5.39 -0.43 -4.24
CA VAL A 35 -5.13 -1.85 -4.06
C VAL A 35 -6.16 -2.42 -3.09
N LEU A 36 -6.83 -3.51 -3.50
CA LEU A 36 -7.81 -4.24 -2.69
C LEU A 36 -7.40 -5.71 -2.59
N ILE A 37 -7.31 -6.23 -1.37
CA ILE A 37 -6.81 -7.57 -1.09
C ILE A 37 -7.81 -8.28 -0.18
N LYS A 38 -8.43 -9.33 -0.71
CA LYS A 38 -9.25 -10.26 0.06
C LYS A 38 -8.40 -11.45 0.47
N VAL A 39 -8.28 -11.68 1.77
CA VAL A 39 -7.49 -12.80 2.30
C VAL A 39 -8.28 -14.10 2.19
N LYS A 40 -7.66 -15.19 1.73
CA LYS A 40 -8.31 -16.49 1.64
C LYS A 40 -8.75 -16.95 3.05
N ASN A 41 -9.97 -17.48 3.16
CA ASN A 41 -10.58 -17.92 4.42
C ASN A 41 -10.78 -16.81 5.46
N SER A 42 -10.77 -15.54 5.04
CA SER A 42 -11.15 -14.41 5.87
C SER A 42 -12.10 -13.52 5.09
N GLU A 43 -13.04 -12.90 5.80
CA GLU A 43 -13.89 -11.87 5.20
C GLU A 43 -13.18 -10.52 5.13
N LYS A 44 -12.09 -10.35 5.88
CA LYS A 44 -11.35 -9.09 5.96
C LYS A 44 -10.78 -8.69 4.60
N ILE A 45 -10.86 -7.39 4.35
CA ILE A 45 -10.31 -6.75 3.17
C ILE A 45 -9.25 -5.76 3.65
N PHE A 46 -8.05 -5.87 3.10
CA PHE A 46 -6.99 -4.89 3.31
C PHE A 46 -6.75 -4.14 2.01
N GLY A 47 -6.24 -2.93 2.12
CA GLY A 47 -5.91 -2.18 0.94
C GLY A 47 -5.16 -0.90 1.23
N GLY A 48 -4.84 -0.20 0.15
CA GLY A 48 -4.25 1.11 0.22
C GLY A 48 -4.27 1.80 -1.13
N TYR A 49 -4.18 3.11 -1.09
CA TYR A 49 -4.03 3.95 -2.25
C TYR A 49 -2.62 4.51 -2.29
N SER A 50 -1.96 4.39 -3.44
CA SER A 50 -0.71 5.09 -3.71
C SER A 50 -0.96 6.11 -4.83
N SER A 51 -0.72 7.39 -4.57
CA SER A 51 -0.82 8.46 -5.59
C SER A 51 0.31 8.40 -6.61
N ILE A 52 1.45 7.86 -6.19
CA ILE A 52 2.66 7.70 -7.02
C ILE A 52 2.79 6.28 -7.61
N GLY A 53 1.93 5.35 -7.18
CA GLY A 53 1.97 3.96 -7.60
C GLY A 53 3.10 3.13 -7.03
N PHE A 54 3.43 2.08 -7.78
CA PHE A 54 4.47 1.07 -7.52
C PHE A 54 5.25 0.67 -8.78
N ASN A 55 4.81 1.14 -9.96
CA ASN A 55 5.63 1.06 -11.15
C ASN A 55 6.96 1.74 -10.83
N THR A 56 8.07 1.10 -11.18
CA THR A 56 9.42 1.60 -10.92
C THR A 56 9.48 3.05 -11.39
N ILE A 57 9.47 3.96 -10.42
CA ILE A 57 9.69 5.37 -10.66
C ILE A 57 11.11 5.44 -11.18
N SER A 58 11.28 5.97 -12.40
CA SER A 58 12.59 6.17 -12.99
C SER A 58 13.51 6.82 -11.96
N ASN A 59 14.81 6.52 -12.06
CA ASN A 59 15.89 6.93 -11.15
C ASN A 59 15.99 8.45 -10.86
N ASP A 60 15.05 9.26 -11.34
CA ASP A 60 15.03 10.71 -11.30
C ASP A 60 14.50 11.29 -9.96
N LEU A 61 13.90 10.47 -9.09
CA LEU A 61 13.44 10.89 -7.74
C LEU A 61 14.32 10.40 -6.58
N LEU A 62 15.53 9.91 -6.88
CA LEU A 62 16.36 9.22 -5.89
C LEU A 62 17.04 10.18 -4.90
N ASN A 63 16.47 10.28 -3.70
CA ASN A 63 17.25 10.61 -2.50
C ASN A 63 18.02 9.35 -2.07
N PHE A 64 19.22 9.17 -2.63
CA PHE A 64 20.13 8.10 -2.20
C PHE A 64 20.59 8.33 -0.76
N SER A 65 20.18 7.47 0.16
CA SER A 65 20.99 7.18 1.35
C SER A 65 22.03 6.14 0.92
N TYR A 66 23.29 6.56 0.82
CA TYR A 66 24.43 5.78 0.29
C TYR A 66 24.72 4.46 1.05
N ASN A 67 23.94 4.13 2.10
CA ASN A 67 24.09 2.94 2.94
C ASN A 67 22.87 2.01 2.97
N ASP A 68 21.74 2.36 2.35
CA ASP A 68 20.49 1.59 2.49
C ASP A 68 20.09 0.90 1.19
N LYS A 69 19.98 -0.44 1.21
CA LYS A 69 19.42 -1.29 0.13
C LYS A 69 17.90 -1.07 -0.10
N PHE A 70 17.36 0.03 0.40
CA PHE A 70 15.93 0.31 0.48
C PHE A 70 15.63 1.57 -0.33
N LEU A 71 14.79 1.43 -1.36
CA LEU A 71 14.34 2.56 -2.16
C LEU A 71 13.05 3.10 -1.55
N PHE A 72 13.07 4.34 -1.06
CA PHE A 72 11.89 4.98 -0.50
C PHE A 72 11.37 6.06 -1.44
N TYR A 73 10.05 6.18 -1.54
CA TYR A 73 9.40 7.18 -2.36
C TYR A 73 8.51 8.11 -1.55
N TYR A 74 8.54 9.37 -1.95
CA TYR A 74 7.82 10.45 -1.30
C TYR A 74 6.35 10.49 -1.74
N SER A 75 5.43 10.57 -0.78
CA SER A 75 4.01 10.93 -1.05
C SER A 75 3.35 11.44 0.23
N THR A 76 2.43 12.41 0.09
CA THR A 76 1.54 12.91 1.14
C THR A 76 0.16 12.26 1.11
N ASP A 77 -0.21 11.71 -0.04
CA ASP A 77 -1.61 11.32 -0.33
C ASP A 77 -1.84 9.82 -0.19
N ASN A 78 -0.79 9.06 0.14
CA ASN A 78 -0.89 7.63 0.35
C ASN A 78 -1.63 7.31 1.65
N PHE A 79 -2.48 6.30 1.60
CA PHE A 79 -3.16 5.78 2.78
C PHE A 79 -3.37 4.28 2.66
N ILE A 80 -3.49 3.62 3.80
CA ILE A 80 -3.91 2.22 3.92
C ILE A 80 -5.24 2.14 4.64
N PHE A 81 -5.96 1.05 4.45
CA PHE A 81 -7.22 0.81 5.13
C PHE A 81 -7.46 -0.68 5.34
N SER A 82 -8.41 -0.97 6.22
CA SER A 82 -8.99 -2.30 6.36
C SER A 82 -10.49 -2.23 6.59
N PHE A 83 -11.19 -3.22 6.06
CA PHE A 83 -12.58 -3.51 6.36
C PHE A 83 -12.68 -4.87 7.04
N GLU A 84 -13.61 -5.01 7.97
CA GLU A 84 -13.90 -6.30 8.61
C GLU A 84 -14.53 -7.29 7.62
N ASN A 85 -15.33 -6.80 6.68
CA ASN A 85 -15.90 -7.56 5.56
C ASN A 85 -16.34 -6.63 4.41
N SER A 86 -16.98 -7.18 3.37
CA SER A 86 -17.43 -6.41 2.20
C SER A 86 -18.62 -5.47 2.44
N GLU A 87 -19.28 -5.58 3.59
CA GLU A 87 -20.44 -4.77 3.99
C GLU A 87 -20.08 -3.76 5.09
N ASP A 88 -18.80 -3.69 5.48
CA ASP A 88 -18.34 -2.83 6.56
C ASP A 88 -18.40 -1.35 6.18
N THR A 89 -19.31 -0.64 6.83
CA THR A 89 -19.54 0.81 6.65
C THR A 89 -19.20 1.62 7.90
N SER A 90 -18.89 0.96 9.02
CA SER A 90 -18.78 1.61 10.34
C SER A 90 -17.47 1.33 11.07
N ASN A 91 -16.83 0.19 10.78
CA ASN A 91 -15.59 -0.24 11.44
C ASN A 91 -14.37 -0.15 10.50
N MET A 92 -14.54 0.44 9.32
CA MET A 92 -13.43 0.75 8.42
C MET A 92 -12.39 1.58 9.17
N LYS A 93 -11.15 1.13 9.11
CA LYS A 93 -10.01 1.89 9.60
C LYS A 93 -9.20 2.42 8.43
N MET A 94 -8.65 3.63 8.55
CA MET A 94 -7.87 4.28 7.48
C MET A 94 -6.72 5.12 8.04
N SER A 95 -5.50 4.76 7.66
CA SER A 95 -4.27 5.39 8.14
C SER A 95 -3.55 6.06 6.99
N ARG A 96 -3.28 7.35 7.17
CA ARG A 96 -2.53 8.16 6.20
C ARG A 96 -1.05 8.07 6.50
N VAL A 97 -0.23 8.25 5.47
CA VAL A 97 1.22 8.35 5.63
C VAL A 97 1.59 9.47 6.62
N ILE A 98 2.44 9.13 7.60
CA ILE A 98 2.97 10.09 8.59
C ILE A 98 4.35 10.58 8.14
N ASN A 99 5.20 9.66 7.68
CA ASN A 99 6.52 9.99 7.16
C ASN A 99 6.49 10.00 5.63
N TYR A 100 6.29 11.19 5.06
CA TYR A 100 6.10 11.34 3.62
C TYR A 100 7.27 10.82 2.80
N SER A 101 8.53 10.96 3.26
CA SER A 101 9.71 10.46 2.54
C SER A 101 9.84 8.94 2.53
N LYS A 102 8.99 8.23 3.28
CA LYS A 102 8.95 6.76 3.37
C LYS A 102 7.53 6.23 3.10
N ALA A 103 6.79 6.90 2.23
CA ALA A 103 5.41 6.56 1.91
C ALA A 103 5.29 5.21 1.20
N VAL A 104 6.22 4.92 0.28
CA VAL A 104 6.36 3.63 -0.39
C VAL A 104 7.79 3.14 -0.21
N LEU A 105 7.93 1.85 0.03
CA LEU A 105 9.20 1.16 -0.01
C LEU A 105 9.24 0.26 -1.25
N ASP A 106 10.32 0.28 -2.02
CA ASP A 106 10.63 -0.74 -2.99
C ASP A 106 11.82 -1.56 -2.50
N TYR A 107 11.53 -2.81 -2.17
CA TYR A 107 12.46 -3.74 -1.54
C TYR A 107 12.09 -5.18 -1.88
N ASP A 108 13.12 -6.01 -2.07
CA ASP A 108 13.04 -7.49 -1.97
C ASP A 108 11.90 -8.11 -2.76
N HIS A 109 11.80 -7.70 -4.02
CA HIS A 109 10.81 -8.16 -4.99
C HIS A 109 9.36 -8.05 -4.52
N SER A 110 9.04 -7.14 -3.60
CA SER A 110 7.66 -6.89 -3.17
C SER A 110 6.81 -6.36 -4.33
N GLY A 111 5.51 -6.70 -4.35
CA GLY A 111 4.56 -6.13 -5.32
C GLY A 111 4.18 -4.70 -4.98
N PHE A 112 3.93 -4.46 -3.69
CA PHE A 112 3.78 -3.13 -3.10
C PHE A 112 4.25 -3.17 -1.65
N ASN A 113 4.63 -2.01 -1.11
CA ASN A 113 4.93 -1.85 0.31
C ASN A 113 4.63 -0.41 0.77
N PHE A 114 3.54 -0.26 1.53
CA PHE A 114 3.13 1.01 2.12
C PHE A 114 3.81 1.27 3.45
N GLY A 115 4.27 2.50 3.66
CA GLY A 115 4.65 3.00 4.98
C GLY A 115 5.81 2.25 5.63
N ARG A 116 6.77 1.73 4.85
CA ARG A 116 7.90 0.92 5.36
C ARG A 116 7.42 -0.32 6.14
N GLY A 117 6.55 -1.12 5.53
CA GLY A 117 6.11 -2.40 6.09
C GLY A 117 4.80 -2.36 6.88
N SER A 118 4.08 -1.23 6.85
CA SER A 118 2.74 -1.14 7.44
C SER A 118 1.76 -2.08 6.72
N LEU A 119 1.86 -2.17 5.39
CA LEU A 119 1.09 -3.10 4.57
C LEU A 119 1.89 -3.43 3.30
N PHE A 120 2.26 -4.69 3.11
CA PHE A 120 3.02 -5.09 1.92
C PHE A 120 2.71 -6.50 1.44
N MET A 121 2.97 -6.74 0.17
CA MET A 121 2.86 -8.05 -0.44
C MET A 121 4.21 -8.52 -0.94
N LYS A 122 4.61 -9.72 -0.49
CA LYS A 122 5.82 -10.42 -0.94
C LYS A 122 5.49 -11.89 -1.14
N ASP A 123 5.98 -12.50 -2.22
CA ASP A 123 5.81 -13.93 -2.49
C ASP A 123 4.36 -14.43 -2.36
N GLN A 124 3.40 -13.66 -2.87
CA GLN A 124 1.95 -13.93 -2.79
C GLN A 124 1.39 -13.97 -1.36
N LYS A 125 2.12 -13.44 -0.38
CA LYS A 125 1.71 -13.32 1.02
C LYS A 125 1.50 -11.86 1.38
N LEU A 126 0.42 -11.60 2.08
CA LEU A 126 0.12 -10.30 2.66
C LEU A 126 0.74 -10.20 4.05
N TYR A 127 1.42 -9.09 4.31
CA TYR A 127 1.98 -8.75 5.61
C TYR A 127 1.37 -7.43 6.07
N VAL A 128 0.91 -7.40 7.32
CA VAL A 128 0.30 -6.24 7.95
C VAL A 128 1.08 -5.95 9.23
N ASN A 129 1.43 -4.69 9.45
CA ASN A 129 2.08 -4.21 10.67
C ASN A 129 3.40 -4.95 11.02
N ASN A 130 4.31 -5.08 10.06
CA ASN A 130 5.61 -5.70 10.28
C ASN A 130 6.72 -4.68 10.10
N CYS A 131 7.09 -4.01 11.18
CA CYS A 131 8.31 -3.23 11.26
C CYS A 131 9.19 -3.80 12.38
N TYR A 132 10.41 -4.20 12.02
CA TYR A 132 11.52 -4.60 12.89
C TYR A 132 12.03 -3.45 13.79
N VAL A 133 11.15 -2.80 14.54
CA VAL A 133 11.49 -1.77 15.53
C VAL A 133 10.57 -1.96 16.74
N TYR A 134 11.14 -2.30 17.90
CA TYR A 134 10.44 -2.35 19.18
C TYR A 134 9.69 -1.04 19.43
N ILE A 135 8.37 -1.07 19.29
CA ILE A 135 7.44 -0.11 19.87
C ILE A 135 6.35 -0.94 20.55
N ASN A 136 6.18 -0.71 21.85
CA ASN A 136 5.33 -1.45 22.78
C ASN A 136 3.99 -1.94 22.22
N LEU A 137 3.60 -3.15 22.63
CA LEU A 137 2.31 -3.83 22.44
C LEU A 137 1.10 -3.13 23.10
N TYR A 138 1.20 -1.82 23.38
CA TYR A 138 0.12 -0.99 23.93
C TYR A 138 -0.04 0.34 23.19
N LYS A 139 0.55 0.51 22.00
CA LYS A 139 0.12 1.56 21.08
C LYS A 139 -0.72 0.93 19.98
N GLU A 140 -1.90 1.50 19.86
CA GLU A 140 -2.98 1.22 18.94
C GLU A 140 -2.50 0.71 17.58
N LEU A 141 -3.25 -0.24 17.03
CA LEU A 141 -3.34 -0.41 15.59
C LEU A 141 -3.63 0.98 14.99
N TYR A 142 -2.61 1.68 14.51
CA TYR A 142 -2.79 2.83 13.61
C TYR A 142 -3.09 2.30 12.22
N ILE A 143 -4.26 1.68 12.09
CA ILE A 143 -5.07 1.84 10.89
C ILE A 143 -5.98 3.01 11.19
#